data_AF-A0A524L3B3-F1
#
_entry.id   AF-A0A524L3B3-F1
#
_cell.length_a   1.000
_cell.length_b   1.000
_cell.length_c   1.000
_cell.angle_alpha   90.00
_cell.angle_beta   90.00
_cell.angle_gamma   90.00
#
_symmetry.space_group_name_H-M   'P 1'
#
loop_
_entity.id
_entity.type
_entity.pdbx_description
1 polymer ?
#
loop_
_entity_poly.entity_id
_entity_poly.type
_entity_poly.pdbx_seq_one_letter_code
_entity_poly.pdbx_strand_id
1 'polypeptide(L)'
;MKKLLLALCLVAILGVSVFASSMTVGLSVSTLNNPFFVILRDGAIEQAKVLDVELVIMDAQNDPAKQVSDIEDLIQKKVDVILLNPTDADALVPAVEQANKAGIPLLTIDRSVSGGDVALHIASDNVKGGGMAAAYLVEQLGEKGIVVELEGITGSSAARERGQGFETYIAKFSGINLAAKQTADFDRAKGMSVMENILQAQPKIDAV
;
A
#
# COMPACT_ATOMS: atom_id res chain seq x y z
N MET A 1 -78.60 -25.60 -1.06
CA MET A 1 -78.25 -25.75 -2.50
C MET A 1 -77.89 -24.40 -3.06
N LYS A 2 -76.78 -24.34 -3.83
CA LYS A 2 -76.24 -23.24 -4.65
C LYS A 2 -74.87 -22.69 -4.18
N LYS A 3 -73.83 -23.39 -4.69
CA LYS A 3 -72.57 -22.91 -5.33
C LYS A 3 -71.76 -21.84 -4.55
N LEU A 4 -70.64 -22.19 -3.92
CA LEU A 4 -69.30 -22.39 -4.50
C LEU A 4 -68.78 -21.14 -5.25
N LEU A 5 -67.87 -20.39 -4.61
CA LEU A 5 -66.79 -19.65 -5.27
C LEU A 5 -65.75 -19.28 -4.19
N LEU A 6 -64.78 -20.18 -4.04
CA LEU A 6 -63.52 -19.94 -3.34
C LEU A 6 -62.68 -19.05 -4.28
N ALA A 7 -62.56 -17.76 -3.98
CA ALA A 7 -61.64 -16.89 -4.70
C ALA A 7 -60.23 -17.14 -4.15
N LEU A 8 -59.47 -17.98 -4.86
CA LEU A 8 -58.06 -18.21 -4.62
C LEU A 8 -57.30 -16.95 -5.08
N CYS A 9 -56.99 -16.04 -4.15
CA CYS A 9 -56.03 -14.97 -4.41
C CYS A 9 -54.64 -15.59 -4.55
N LEU A 10 -54.28 -15.95 -5.79
CA LEU A 10 -52.91 -16.23 -6.18
C LEU A 10 -52.15 -14.89 -6.14
N VAL A 11 -51.52 -14.58 -5.01
CA VAL A 11 -50.53 -13.51 -4.95
C VAL A 11 -49.34 -14.03 -5.76
N ALA A 12 -49.24 -13.56 -7.01
CA ALA A 12 -48.04 -13.71 -7.79
C ALA A 12 -46.91 -13.01 -7.04
N ILE A 13 -46.02 -13.81 -6.44
CA ILE A 13 -44.71 -13.34 -6.00
C ILE A 13 -43.98 -12.97 -7.30
N LEU A 14 -44.14 -11.71 -7.72
CA LEU A 14 -43.21 -11.07 -8.64
C LEU A 14 -41.86 -11.14 -7.92
N GLY A 15 -41.06 -12.14 -8.29
CA GLY A 15 -39.65 -12.18 -7.99
C GLY A 15 -39.03 -10.95 -8.63
N VAL A 16 -39.01 -9.85 -7.88
CA VAL A 16 -38.06 -8.78 -8.11
C VAL A 16 -36.74 -9.39 -7.71
N SER A 17 -36.08 -10.02 -8.67
CA SER A 17 -34.66 -10.25 -8.62
C SER A 17 -34.05 -8.86 -8.53
N VAL A 18 -33.79 -8.38 -7.31
CA VAL A 18 -32.85 -7.30 -7.09
C VAL A 18 -31.53 -7.87 -7.58
N PHE A 19 -31.19 -7.59 -8.84
CA PHE A 19 -29.81 -7.68 -9.28
C PHE A 19 -29.08 -6.66 -8.40
N ALA A 20 -28.46 -7.14 -7.32
CA ALA A 20 -27.42 -6.38 -6.68
C ALA A 20 -26.39 -6.14 -7.78
N SER A 21 -26.25 -4.90 -8.23
CA SER A 21 -25.14 -4.54 -9.10
C SER A 21 -23.88 -4.90 -8.33
N SER A 22 -23.07 -5.81 -8.84
CA SER A 22 -21.79 -6.15 -8.23
C SER A 22 -20.99 -4.87 -8.12
N MET A 23 -20.58 -4.50 -6.91
CA MET A 23 -19.73 -3.33 -6.69
C MET A 23 -18.42 -3.52 -7.46
N THR A 24 -17.97 -2.51 -8.18
CA THR A 24 -16.70 -2.52 -8.90
C THR A 24 -15.64 -1.74 -8.11
N VAL A 25 -14.56 -2.39 -7.72
CA VAL A 25 -13.44 -1.81 -6.97
C VAL A 25 -12.23 -1.70 -7.89
N GLY A 26 -11.64 -0.52 -7.97
CA GLY A 26 -10.34 -0.32 -8.61
C GLY A 26 -9.20 -0.52 -7.62
N LEU A 27 -8.24 -1.39 -7.93
CA LEU A 27 -7.01 -1.57 -7.18
C LEU A 27 -5.82 -1.09 -8.03
N SER A 28 -5.25 0.06 -7.68
CA SER A 28 -4.04 0.58 -8.30
C SER A 28 -2.84 0.31 -7.39
N VAL A 29 -1.96 -0.62 -7.79
CA VAL A 29 -0.77 -1.01 -7.02
C VAL A 29 0.50 -0.38 -7.58
N SER A 30 1.44 -0.02 -6.70
CA SER A 30 2.68 0.66 -7.11
C SER A 30 3.54 -0.21 -8.04
N THR A 31 3.61 -1.52 -7.81
CA THR A 31 4.34 -2.46 -8.66
C THR A 31 3.93 -3.90 -8.38
N LEU A 32 4.03 -4.78 -9.37
CA LEU A 32 3.99 -6.25 -9.18
C LEU A 32 5.37 -6.92 -9.26
N ASN A 33 6.45 -6.15 -9.37
CA ASN A 33 7.81 -6.68 -9.34
C ASN A 33 8.30 -7.01 -7.91
N ASN A 34 7.56 -6.60 -6.88
CA ASN A 34 7.83 -6.93 -5.49
C ASN A 34 6.86 -8.02 -5.00
N PRO A 35 7.35 -9.16 -4.47
CA PRO A 35 6.50 -10.25 -3.98
C PRO A 35 5.46 -9.82 -2.92
N PHE A 36 5.75 -8.79 -2.12
CA PHE A 36 4.80 -8.27 -1.14
C PHE A 36 3.52 -7.77 -1.81
N PHE A 37 3.63 -7.02 -2.92
CA PHE A 37 2.47 -6.49 -3.63
C PHE A 37 1.75 -7.54 -4.48
N VAL A 38 2.45 -8.61 -4.88
CA VAL A 38 1.81 -9.81 -5.44
C VAL A 38 0.89 -10.46 -4.41
N ILE A 39 1.37 -10.67 -3.18
CA ILE A 39 0.57 -11.22 -2.07
C ILE A 39 -0.60 -10.31 -1.73
N LEU A 40 -0.38 -8.99 -1.65
CA LEU A 40 -1.44 -8.01 -1.42
C LEU A 40 -2.54 -8.11 -2.48
N ARG A 41 -2.16 -8.14 -3.76
CA ARG A 41 -3.10 -8.27 -4.88
C ARG A 41 -3.87 -9.58 -4.78
N ASP A 42 -3.19 -10.69 -4.51
CA ASP A 42 -3.82 -12.01 -4.47
C ASP A 42 -4.82 -12.12 -3.31
N GLY A 43 -4.50 -11.53 -2.15
CA GLY A 43 -5.44 -11.40 -1.03
C GLY A 43 -6.65 -10.54 -1.40
N ALA A 44 -6.47 -9.45 -2.14
CA ALA A 44 -7.57 -8.63 -2.64
C ALA A 44 -8.46 -9.41 -3.64
N ILE A 45 -7.86 -10.19 -4.54
CA ILE A 45 -8.58 -11.07 -5.48
C ILE A 45 -9.40 -12.13 -4.74
N GLU A 46 -8.81 -12.76 -3.72
CA GLU A 46 -9.50 -13.78 -2.92
C GLU A 46 -10.71 -13.17 -2.20
N GLN A 47 -10.51 -12.03 -1.53
CA GLN A 47 -11.59 -11.35 -0.81
C GLN A 47 -12.66 -10.83 -1.76
N ALA A 48 -12.29 -10.36 -2.96
CA ALA A 48 -13.23 -9.88 -3.95
C ALA A 48 -14.23 -10.99 -4.37
N LYS A 49 -13.73 -12.22 -4.56
CA LYS A 49 -14.57 -13.39 -4.88
C LYS A 49 -15.53 -13.74 -3.74
N VAL A 50 -15.06 -13.65 -2.48
CA VAL A 50 -15.89 -13.93 -1.30
C VAL A 50 -17.04 -12.93 -1.17
N LEU A 51 -16.79 -11.66 -1.54
CA LEU A 51 -17.75 -10.57 -1.43
C LEU A 51 -18.60 -10.34 -2.69
N ASP A 52 -18.37 -11.11 -3.76
CA ASP A 52 -19.02 -10.93 -5.06
C ASP A 52 -18.86 -9.50 -5.63
N VAL A 53 -17.63 -8.97 -5.51
CA VAL A 53 -17.25 -7.65 -6.06
C VAL A 53 -16.34 -7.83 -7.28
N GLU A 54 -16.55 -6.99 -8.29
CA GLU A 54 -15.67 -6.92 -9.45
C GLU A 54 -14.40 -6.15 -9.06
N LEU A 55 -13.23 -6.74 -9.29
CA LEU A 55 -11.94 -6.11 -8.99
C LEU A 55 -11.20 -5.77 -10.29
N VAL A 56 -10.97 -4.48 -10.54
CA VAL A 56 -10.15 -3.98 -11.65
C VAL A 56 -8.76 -3.66 -11.12
N ILE A 57 -7.75 -4.38 -11.58
CA ILE A 57 -6.38 -4.27 -11.05
C ILE A 57 -5.49 -3.54 -12.06
N MET A 58 -4.79 -2.51 -11.60
CA MET A 58 -3.81 -1.74 -12.36
C MET A 58 -2.44 -1.85 -11.70
N ASP A 59 -1.41 -2.17 -12.48
CA ASP A 59 -0.01 -2.20 -12.04
C ASP A 59 0.72 -0.96 -12.57
N ALA A 60 1.15 -0.09 -11.66
CA ALA A 60 1.84 1.15 -12.01
C ALA A 60 3.31 0.95 -12.41
N GLN A 61 3.89 -0.23 -12.21
CA GLN A 61 5.28 -0.54 -12.62
C GLN A 61 6.33 0.42 -12.04
N ASN A 62 6.08 0.95 -10.83
CA ASN A 62 6.87 2.01 -10.17
C ASN A 62 6.94 3.33 -10.96
N ASP A 63 6.01 3.58 -11.88
CA ASP A 63 5.91 4.83 -12.64
C ASP A 63 4.74 5.68 -12.11
N PRO A 64 5.01 6.83 -11.45
CA PRO A 64 3.96 7.71 -10.96
C PRO A 64 3.07 8.29 -12.05
N ALA A 65 3.61 8.62 -13.23
CA ALA A 65 2.82 9.16 -14.33
C ALA A 65 1.88 8.10 -14.91
N LYS A 66 2.37 6.85 -15.00
CA LYS A 66 1.51 5.71 -15.32
C LYS A 66 0.42 5.55 -14.26
N GLN A 67 0.76 5.61 -12.98
CA GLN A 67 -0.23 5.42 -11.91
C GLN A 67 -1.32 6.50 -11.93
N VAL A 68 -0.98 7.75 -12.25
CA VAL A 68 -1.97 8.82 -12.46
C VAL A 68 -2.93 8.44 -13.59
N SER A 69 -2.40 7.95 -14.72
CA SER A 69 -3.22 7.49 -15.86
C SER A 69 -4.10 6.29 -15.49
N ASP A 70 -3.58 5.35 -14.69
CA ASP A 70 -4.34 4.20 -14.20
C ASP A 70 -5.54 4.64 -13.33
N ILE A 71 -5.37 5.67 -12.50
CA ILE A 71 -6.47 6.25 -11.70
C ILE A 71 -7.48 6.95 -12.60
N GLU A 72 -7.04 7.70 -13.61
CA GLU A 72 -7.92 8.32 -14.60
C GLU A 72 -8.78 7.28 -15.31
N ASP A 73 -8.20 6.15 -15.72
CA ASP A 73 -8.92 5.03 -16.33
C ASP A 73 -9.97 4.42 -15.39
N LEU A 74 -9.65 4.27 -14.10
CA LEU A 74 -10.61 3.79 -13.09
C LEU A 74 -11.77 4.78 -12.89
N ILE A 75 -11.48 6.09 -12.90
CA ILE A 75 -12.50 7.14 -12.83
C ILE A 75 -13.42 7.06 -14.07
N GLN A 76 -12.86 6.92 -15.28
CA GLN A 76 -13.64 6.80 -16.51
C GLN A 76 -14.50 5.53 -16.55
N LYS A 77 -13.99 4.44 -15.98
CA LYS A 77 -14.75 3.20 -15.77
C LYS A 77 -15.86 3.32 -14.73
N LYS A 78 -15.91 4.43 -13.96
CA LYS A 78 -16.88 4.69 -12.90
C LYS A 78 -16.89 3.59 -11.85
N VAL A 79 -15.71 3.16 -11.41
CA VAL A 79 -15.61 2.25 -10.26
C VAL A 79 -16.23 2.89 -9.03
N ASP A 80 -16.78 2.07 -8.13
CA ASP A 80 -17.45 2.54 -6.93
C ASP A 80 -16.46 3.01 -5.85
N VAL A 81 -15.28 2.39 -5.78
CA VAL A 81 -14.21 2.68 -4.81
C VAL A 81 -12.84 2.46 -5.44
N ILE A 82 -11.86 3.28 -5.07
CA ILE A 82 -10.45 3.12 -5.45
C ILE A 82 -9.62 2.75 -4.22
N LEU A 83 -8.87 1.66 -4.32
CA LEU A 83 -7.78 1.27 -3.43
C LEU A 83 -6.45 1.66 -4.09
N LEU A 84 -5.74 2.60 -3.49
CA LEU A 84 -4.48 3.13 -4.01
C LEU A 84 -3.31 2.71 -3.11
N ASN A 85 -2.35 1.99 -3.68
CA ASN A 85 -1.00 1.89 -3.12
C ASN A 85 -0.08 2.83 -3.93
N PRO A 86 0.16 4.07 -3.48
CA PRO A 86 0.86 5.07 -4.27
C PRO A 86 2.33 4.71 -4.50
N THR A 87 2.84 4.97 -5.70
CA THR A 87 4.28 4.88 -6.02
C THR A 87 5.07 5.96 -5.28
N ASP A 88 4.47 7.14 -5.12
CA ASP A 88 5.06 8.32 -4.49
C ASP A 88 3.98 9.11 -3.74
N ALA A 89 4.31 9.63 -2.56
CA ALA A 89 3.33 10.29 -1.70
C ALA A 89 2.85 11.65 -2.25
N ASP A 90 3.73 12.39 -2.92
CA ASP A 90 3.45 13.75 -3.41
C ASP A 90 2.97 13.72 -4.87
N ALA A 91 3.61 12.90 -5.70
CA ALA A 91 3.29 12.84 -7.13
C ALA A 91 1.88 12.29 -7.41
N LEU A 92 1.28 11.57 -6.46
CA LEU A 92 -0.06 11.00 -6.59
C LEU A 92 -1.17 11.89 -6.04
N VAL A 93 -0.85 13.01 -5.39
CA VAL A 93 -1.87 13.96 -4.90
C VAL A 93 -2.83 14.40 -6.00
N PRO A 94 -2.39 14.75 -7.23
CA PRO A 94 -3.30 15.11 -8.30
C PRO A 94 -4.30 13.99 -8.66
N ALA A 95 -3.86 12.73 -8.68
CA ALA A 95 -4.73 11.59 -8.98
C ALA A 95 -5.81 11.39 -7.89
N VAL A 96 -5.42 11.58 -6.62
CA VAL A 96 -6.36 11.52 -5.49
C VAL A 96 -7.41 12.62 -5.59
N GLU A 97 -6.98 13.85 -5.86
CA GLU A 97 -7.91 14.97 -6.06
C GLU A 97 -8.85 14.75 -7.25
N GLN A 98 -8.39 14.10 -8.32
CA GLN A 98 -9.23 13.74 -9.46
C GLN A 98 -10.32 12.76 -9.04
N ALA A 99 -9.99 11.71 -8.28
CA ALA A 99 -10.96 10.76 -7.74
C ALA A 99 -11.97 11.45 -6.79
N ASN A 100 -11.49 12.33 -5.91
CA ASN A 100 -12.34 13.11 -5.01
C ASN A 100 -13.33 14.01 -5.77
N LYS A 101 -12.87 14.70 -6.82
CA LYS A 101 -13.72 15.55 -7.69
C LYS A 101 -14.76 14.73 -8.46
N ALA A 102 -14.44 13.48 -8.81
CA ALA A 102 -15.38 12.54 -9.43
C ALA A 102 -16.39 11.95 -8.42
N GLY A 103 -16.22 12.21 -7.12
CA GLY A 103 -17.08 11.67 -6.07
C GLY A 103 -16.83 10.19 -5.76
N ILE A 104 -15.69 9.64 -6.18
CA ILE A 104 -15.31 8.25 -5.92
C ILE A 104 -14.49 8.20 -4.62
N PRO A 105 -14.96 7.48 -3.58
CA PRO A 105 -14.19 7.26 -2.37
C PRO A 105 -12.85 6.59 -2.69
N LEU A 106 -11.76 7.19 -2.18
CA LEU A 106 -10.42 6.68 -2.33
C LEU A 106 -9.85 6.28 -0.97
N LEU A 107 -9.34 5.06 -0.90
CA LEU A 107 -8.64 4.52 0.24
C LEU A 107 -7.18 4.30 -0.15
N THR A 108 -6.28 4.48 0.81
CA THR A 108 -4.87 4.15 0.60
C THR A 108 -4.50 2.88 1.35
N ILE A 109 -3.64 2.06 0.74
CA ILE A 109 -3.17 0.80 1.31
C ILE A 109 -1.64 0.73 1.28
N ASP A 110 -1.04 0.26 2.37
CA ASP A 110 0.41 0.12 2.61
C ASP A 110 1.22 1.44 2.63
N ARG A 111 0.96 2.35 1.69
CA ARG A 111 1.59 3.67 1.58
C ARG A 111 0.53 4.75 1.58
N SER A 112 0.81 5.85 2.25
CA SER A 112 0.02 7.08 2.26
C SER A 112 0.42 8.05 1.13
N VAL A 113 -0.51 8.94 0.79
CA VAL A 113 -0.29 10.17 0.00
C VAL A 113 -0.21 11.38 0.93
N SER A 114 0.42 12.47 0.50
CA SER A 114 0.61 13.67 1.33
C SER A 114 -0.57 14.66 1.29
N GLY A 115 -1.53 14.45 0.42
CA GLY A 115 -2.67 15.35 0.22
C GLY A 115 -3.84 14.70 -0.52
N GLY A 116 -4.93 15.46 -0.64
CA GLY A 116 -6.22 14.96 -1.11
C GLY A 116 -7.06 14.36 0.04
N ASP A 117 -8.31 14.02 -0.26
CA ASP A 117 -9.21 13.38 0.69
C ASP A 117 -9.09 11.86 0.59
N VAL A 118 -8.68 11.23 1.69
CA VAL A 118 -8.49 9.78 1.81
C VAL A 118 -9.47 9.27 2.84
N ALA A 119 -10.46 8.50 2.38
CA ALA A 119 -11.56 8.02 3.23
C ALA A 119 -11.09 7.07 4.32
N LEU A 120 -10.07 6.24 4.02
CA LEU A 120 -9.43 5.34 4.97
C LEU A 120 -8.00 5.03 4.52
N HIS A 121 -7.09 4.95 5.48
CA HIS A 121 -5.72 4.47 5.27
C HIS A 121 -5.53 3.13 5.99
N ILE A 122 -5.06 2.12 5.27
CA ILE A 122 -4.83 0.77 5.79
C ILE A 122 -3.34 0.45 5.63
N ALA A 123 -2.58 0.54 6.71
CA ALA A 123 -1.15 0.23 6.70
C ALA A 123 -0.67 -0.30 8.06
N SER A 124 0.55 -0.82 8.06
CA SER A 124 1.29 -1.06 9.30
C SER A 124 1.78 0.26 9.88
N ASP A 125 2.01 0.30 11.20
CA ASP A 125 2.73 1.40 11.84
C ASP A 125 4.22 1.30 11.49
N ASN A 126 4.61 1.98 10.41
CA ASN A 126 5.98 1.93 9.89
C ASN A 126 7.00 2.58 10.82
N VAL A 127 6.63 3.65 11.55
CA VAL A 127 7.52 4.28 12.52
C VAL A 127 7.82 3.31 13.65
N LYS A 128 6.79 2.66 14.21
CA LYS A 128 6.99 1.60 15.20
C LYS A 128 7.78 0.43 14.62
N GLY A 129 7.51 0.02 13.38
CA GLY A 129 8.23 -1.05 12.70
C GLY A 129 9.73 -0.76 12.56
N GLY A 130 10.09 0.45 12.12
CA GLY A 130 11.49 0.89 12.06
C GLY A 130 12.16 0.92 13.43
N GLY A 131 11.45 1.41 14.44
CA GLY A 131 11.93 1.40 15.83
C GLY A 131 12.11 -0.01 16.40
N MET A 132 11.26 -0.97 16.03
CA MET A 132 11.40 -2.37 16.42
C MET A 132 12.63 -3.03 15.77
N ALA A 133 12.89 -2.74 14.49
CA ALA A 133 14.09 -3.21 13.80
C ALA A 133 15.36 -2.64 14.46
N ALA A 134 15.37 -1.35 14.77
CA ALA A 134 16.46 -0.71 15.51
C ALA A 134 16.63 -1.31 16.90
N ALA A 135 15.55 -1.54 17.65
CA ALA A 135 15.60 -2.15 18.97
C ALA A 135 16.28 -3.51 18.96
N TYR A 136 15.87 -4.37 18.03
CA TYR A 136 16.48 -5.68 17.84
C TYR A 136 17.97 -5.56 17.50
N LEU A 137 18.32 -4.68 16.56
CA LEU A 137 19.71 -4.46 16.15
C LEU A 137 20.58 -3.98 17.32
N VAL A 138 20.13 -3.00 18.09
CA VAL A 138 20.85 -2.45 19.24
C VAL A 138 21.05 -3.50 20.33
N GLU A 139 20.04 -4.34 20.59
CA GLU A 139 20.13 -5.46 21.53
C GLU A 139 21.21 -6.46 21.11
N GLN A 140 21.25 -6.85 19.83
CA GLN A 140 22.26 -7.77 19.30
C GLN A 140 23.69 -7.21 19.38
N LEU A 141 23.84 -5.89 19.31
CA LEU A 141 25.13 -5.21 19.41
C LEU A 141 25.55 -4.88 20.85
N GLY A 142 24.72 -5.18 21.86
CA GLY A 142 25.00 -4.77 23.23
C GLY A 142 25.17 -3.26 23.36
N GLU A 143 24.30 -2.50 22.67
CA GLU A 143 24.26 -1.03 22.66
C GLU A 143 25.47 -0.32 22.05
N LYS A 144 26.38 -1.05 21.39
CA LYS A 144 27.57 -0.47 20.77
C LYS A 144 27.92 -1.12 19.43
N GLY A 145 28.08 -0.30 18.40
CA GLY A 145 28.54 -0.78 17.11
C GLY A 145 28.38 0.25 16.00
N ILE A 146 28.96 -0.08 14.85
CA ILE A 146 28.86 0.69 13.62
C ILE A 146 27.77 0.06 12.77
N VAL A 147 26.74 0.83 12.46
CA VAL A 147 25.55 0.38 11.74
C VAL A 147 25.43 1.13 10.43
N VAL A 148 24.77 0.51 9.46
CA VAL A 148 24.40 1.15 8.19
C VAL A 148 22.93 0.92 7.91
N GLU A 149 22.29 1.85 7.22
CA GLU A 149 20.88 1.76 6.84
C GLU A 149 20.75 1.76 5.31
N LEU A 150 20.12 0.72 4.76
CA LEU A 150 19.70 0.70 3.37
C LEU A 150 18.23 1.08 3.29
N GLU A 151 17.96 2.23 2.69
CA GLU A 151 16.61 2.79 2.61
C GLU A 151 15.82 2.28 1.41
N GLY A 152 14.51 2.38 1.50
CA GLY A 152 13.59 2.11 0.40
C GLY A 152 13.49 3.23 -0.62
N ILE A 153 12.40 3.22 -1.40
CA ILE A 153 12.08 4.29 -2.36
C ILE A 153 11.80 5.59 -1.59
N THR A 154 12.60 6.64 -1.84
CA THR A 154 12.53 7.94 -1.14
C THR A 154 11.13 8.56 -1.15
N GLY A 155 10.43 8.45 -2.29
CA GLY A 155 9.07 8.94 -2.49
C GLY A 155 7.99 8.21 -1.70
N SER A 156 8.28 7.00 -1.23
CA SER A 156 7.31 6.18 -0.48
C SER A 156 7.26 6.56 1.00
N SER A 157 6.06 6.80 1.51
CA SER A 157 5.83 7.06 2.94
C SER A 157 6.37 5.94 3.82
N ALA A 158 6.18 4.69 3.43
CA ALA A 158 6.67 3.53 4.18
C ALA A 158 8.20 3.53 4.38
N ALA A 159 8.99 3.95 3.38
CA ALA A 159 10.45 4.07 3.54
C ALA A 159 10.80 5.20 4.52
N ARG A 160 10.19 6.37 4.35
CA ARG A 160 10.43 7.54 5.22
C ARG A 160 10.08 7.25 6.68
N GLU A 161 8.92 6.66 6.92
CA GLU A 161 8.41 6.36 8.27
C GLU A 161 9.27 5.29 8.96
N ARG A 162 9.69 4.24 8.25
CA ARG A 162 10.61 3.24 8.82
C ARG A 162 11.98 3.83 9.15
N GLY A 163 12.54 4.65 8.25
CA GLY A 163 13.81 5.33 8.51
C GLY A 163 13.72 6.26 9.71
N GLN A 164 12.65 7.06 9.81
CA GLN A 164 12.38 7.90 10.97
C GLN A 164 12.33 7.09 12.27
N GLY A 165 11.61 5.97 12.28
CA GLY A 165 11.50 5.07 13.43
C GLY A 165 12.85 4.49 13.85
N PHE A 166 13.64 4.05 12.87
CA PHE A 166 14.97 3.49 13.07
C PHE A 166 15.92 4.53 13.68
N GLU A 167 16.06 5.69 13.02
CA GLU A 167 16.94 6.78 13.44
C GLU A 167 16.59 7.32 14.83
N THR A 168 15.29 7.54 15.10
CA THR A 168 14.81 8.03 16.39
C THR A 168 15.16 7.07 17.52
N TYR A 169 15.17 5.76 17.25
CA TYR A 169 15.50 4.76 18.25
C TYR A 169 17.02 4.72 18.52
N ILE A 170 17.85 4.60 17.46
CA ILE A 170 19.30 4.48 17.63
C ILE A 170 19.93 5.76 18.24
N ALA A 171 19.33 6.94 18.01
CA ALA A 171 19.80 8.21 18.58
C ALA A 171 19.81 8.24 20.12
N LYS A 172 19.13 7.29 20.78
CA LYS A 172 19.13 7.13 22.24
C LYS A 172 20.41 6.48 22.77
N PHE A 173 21.23 5.88 21.89
CA PHE A 173 22.40 5.09 22.27
C PHE A 173 23.67 5.71 21.67
N SER A 174 24.45 6.40 22.49
CA SER A 174 25.71 7.03 22.04
C SER A 174 26.80 6.03 21.61
N GLY A 175 26.64 4.75 21.94
CA GLY A 175 27.50 3.67 21.48
C GLY A 175 27.21 3.19 20.05
N ILE A 176 26.06 3.56 19.49
CA ILE A 176 25.65 3.21 18.13
C ILE A 176 26.04 4.33 17.18
N ASN A 177 26.80 3.99 16.14
CA ASN A 177 27.26 4.93 15.12
C ASN A 177 26.66 4.55 13.76
N LEU A 178 25.75 5.37 13.24
CA LEU A 178 25.23 5.23 11.88
C LEU A 178 26.29 5.75 10.88
N ALA A 179 27.07 4.83 10.30
CA ALA A 179 28.18 5.20 9.41
C ALA A 179 27.72 5.53 7.98
N ALA A 180 26.61 4.94 7.54
CA ALA A 180 26.04 5.22 6.22
C ALA A 180 24.52 5.02 6.24
N LYS A 181 23.83 5.85 5.48
CA LYS A 181 22.40 5.77 5.19
C LYS A 181 22.23 6.06 3.70
N GLN A 182 21.80 5.07 2.93
CA GLN A 182 21.72 5.21 1.47
C GLN A 182 20.51 4.49 0.89
N THR A 183 19.88 5.13 -0.09
CA THR A 183 18.72 4.62 -0.82
C THR A 183 19.06 3.43 -1.73
N ALA A 184 18.34 2.32 -1.52
CA ALA A 184 18.40 1.08 -2.30
C ALA A 184 17.07 0.76 -3.04
N ASP A 185 16.10 1.68 -3.05
CA ASP A 185 14.82 1.59 -3.82
C ASP A 185 13.93 0.37 -3.55
N PHE A 186 14.14 -0.35 -2.44
CA PHE A 186 13.55 -1.70 -2.25
C PHE A 186 13.89 -2.67 -3.39
N ASP A 187 14.97 -2.41 -4.12
CA ASP A 187 15.43 -3.23 -5.23
C ASP A 187 16.62 -4.09 -4.79
N ARG A 188 16.57 -5.38 -5.13
CA ARG A 188 17.57 -6.36 -4.70
C ARG A 188 18.94 -6.07 -5.32
N ALA A 189 18.99 -5.73 -6.61
CA ALA A 189 20.24 -5.48 -7.31
C ALA A 189 20.87 -4.17 -6.84
N LYS A 190 20.05 -3.11 -6.71
CA LYS A 190 20.51 -1.83 -6.17
C LYS A 190 20.99 -1.96 -4.72
N GLY A 191 20.27 -2.70 -3.89
CA GLY A 191 20.69 -3.00 -2.51
C GLY A 191 22.06 -3.68 -2.45
N MET A 192 22.33 -4.65 -3.33
CA MET A 192 23.65 -5.27 -3.45
C MET A 192 24.72 -4.23 -3.79
N SER A 193 24.53 -3.48 -4.88
CA SER A 193 25.53 -2.51 -5.35
C SER A 193 25.78 -1.38 -4.34
N VAL A 194 24.74 -0.91 -3.65
CA VAL A 194 24.87 0.11 -2.59
C VAL A 194 25.66 -0.46 -1.42
N MET A 195 25.36 -1.68 -0.96
CA MET A 195 26.10 -2.29 0.13
C MET A 195 27.55 -2.59 -0.23
N GLU A 196 27.84 -3.04 -1.46
CA GLU A 196 29.21 -3.23 -1.97
C GLU A 196 30.02 -1.93 -1.90
N ASN A 197 29.43 -0.81 -2.32
CA ASN A 197 30.08 0.50 -2.24
C ASN A 197 30.32 0.94 -0.79
N ILE A 198 29.35 0.69 0.09
CA ILE A 198 29.49 0.98 1.52
C ILE A 198 30.61 0.15 2.13
N LEU A 199 30.70 -1.15 1.84
CA LEU A 199 31.76 -2.04 2.34
C LEU A 199 33.16 -1.63 1.85
N GLN A 200 33.27 -1.07 0.65
CA GLN A 200 34.53 -0.52 0.15
C GLN A 200 34.94 0.78 0.87
N ALA A 201 33.97 1.64 1.17
CA ALA A 201 34.21 2.92 1.83
C ALA A 201 34.39 2.79 3.36
N GLN A 202 33.74 1.80 3.96
CA GLN A 202 33.66 1.60 5.40
C GLN A 202 34.26 0.24 5.79
N PRO A 203 35.53 0.21 6.26
CA PRO A 203 36.25 -1.04 6.53
C PRO A 203 35.70 -1.84 7.73
N LYS A 204 34.79 -1.26 8.52
CA LYS A 204 34.14 -1.91 9.65
C LYS A 204 32.65 -1.56 9.73
N ILE A 205 31.81 -2.59 9.68
CA ILE A 205 30.37 -2.55 9.90
C ILE A 205 30.03 -3.71 10.83
N ASP A 206 29.25 -3.44 11.87
CA ASP A 206 28.80 -4.43 12.84
C ASP A 206 27.35 -4.90 12.53
N ALA A 207 26.52 -4.07 11.88
CA ALA A 207 25.18 -4.44 11.39
C ALA A 207 24.70 -3.58 10.20
N VAL A 208 23.75 -4.13 9.42
CA VAL A 208 22.99 -3.48 8.33
C VAL A 208 21.49 -3.72 8.53
#